data_AF-A0A329ZUW8-F1
#
_entry.id   AF-A0A329ZUW8-F1
#
_cell.length_a   1.000
_cell.length_b   1.000
_cell.length_c   1.000
_cell.angle_alpha   90.00
_cell.angle_beta   90.00
_cell.angle_gamma   90.00
#
_symmetry.space_group_name_H-M   'P 1'
#
loop_
_entity.id
_entity.type
_entity.pdbx_description
1 polymer ?
#
loop_
_entity_poly.entity_id
_entity_poly.type
_entity_poly.pdbx_seq_one_letter_code
_entity_poly.pdbx_strand_id
1 'polypeptide(L)'
;MKTLITQERIEFLYNEAKESNQEFLEEFKMHKDYYNGKQLPDDVLSVLKERGQPPIFENIYYKIGNKIIGFKLAGKQDIKVVPRKQEDKNTASLMSDLLKSITDTEEYSLEKHDCDIDLLLGLGVWEVCIRELEEEDSVGVKLREVFLKHIPTESFLFDPTSLKSHSNNFAENIYNTKEFPQRC
;
A
#
# COMPACT_ATOMS: atom_id res chain seq x y z
N MET A 1 -2.12 -33.00 -4.08
CA MET A 1 -1.60 -33.26 -2.73
C MET A 1 -1.49 -31.90 -2.05
N LYS A 2 -2.44 -31.52 -1.18
CA LYS A 2 -2.38 -30.23 -0.47
C LYS A 2 -1.24 -30.33 0.54
N THR A 3 -0.18 -29.56 0.37
CA THR A 3 0.87 -29.43 1.37
C THR A 3 0.25 -28.70 2.55
N LEU A 4 -0.13 -29.42 3.59
CA LEU A 4 -0.58 -28.81 4.84
C LEU A 4 0.65 -28.14 5.45
N ILE A 5 0.67 -26.80 5.44
CA ILE A 5 1.70 -26.03 6.11
C ILE A 5 1.52 -26.28 7.61
N THR A 6 2.52 -26.87 8.26
CA THR A 6 2.50 -27.11 9.71
C THR A 6 2.61 -25.78 10.44
N GLN A 7 2.03 -25.69 11.64
CA GLN A 7 2.08 -24.46 12.46
C GLN A 7 3.53 -23.97 12.66
N GLU A 8 4.45 -24.90 12.94
CA GLU A 8 5.88 -24.64 13.09
C GLU A 8 6.49 -23.96 11.84
N ARG A 9 6.00 -24.32 10.64
CA ARG A 9 6.47 -23.72 9.39
C ARG A 9 5.97 -22.29 9.22
N ILE A 10 4.75 -21.98 9.68
CA ILE A 10 4.20 -20.61 9.64
C ILE A 10 4.98 -19.71 10.60
N GLU A 11 5.24 -20.19 11.82
CA GLU A 11 6.02 -19.45 12.81
C GLU A 11 7.44 -19.16 12.33
N PHE A 12 8.09 -20.16 11.71
CA PHE A 12 9.40 -19.98 11.09
C PHE A 12 9.38 -18.88 10.02
N LEU A 13 8.45 -18.97 9.06
CA LEU A 13 8.34 -17.99 7.97
C LEU A 13 8.03 -16.58 8.47
N TYR A 14 7.15 -16.46 9.48
CA TYR A 14 6.81 -15.18 10.07
C TYR A 14 8.00 -14.54 10.78
N ASN A 15 8.74 -15.32 11.60
CA ASN A 15 9.89 -14.80 12.33
C ASN A 15 11.02 -14.39 11.36
N GLU A 16 11.30 -15.21 10.35
CA GLU A 16 12.29 -14.92 9.31
C GLU A 16 11.94 -13.62 8.56
N ALA A 17 10.69 -13.47 8.12
CA ALA A 17 10.22 -12.25 7.48
C ALA A 17 10.33 -11.05 8.43
N LYS A 18 9.88 -11.18 9.69
CA LYS A 18 9.92 -10.12 10.68
C LYS A 18 11.35 -9.63 10.95
N GLU A 19 12.30 -10.54 11.14
CA GLU A 19 13.71 -10.21 11.37
C GLU A 19 14.30 -9.47 10.17
N SER A 20 14.06 -9.96 8.95
CA SER A 20 14.56 -9.32 7.73
C SER A 20 13.94 -7.94 7.45
N ASN A 21 12.71 -7.70 7.91
CA ASN A 21 11.99 -6.45 7.67
C ASN A 21 12.20 -5.43 8.81
N GLN A 22 12.89 -5.80 9.90
CA GLN A 22 12.98 -4.98 11.10
C GLN A 22 13.63 -3.62 10.82
N GLU A 23 14.79 -3.62 10.16
CA GLU A 23 15.53 -2.38 9.83
C GLU A 23 14.66 -1.44 8.99
N PHE A 24 14.01 -1.97 7.95
CA PHE A 24 13.09 -1.23 7.10
C PHE A 24 11.93 -0.59 7.90
N LEU A 25 11.32 -1.34 8.83
CA LEU A 25 10.22 -0.84 9.65
C LEU A 25 10.68 0.24 10.64
N GLU A 26 11.89 0.13 11.17
CA GLU A 26 12.49 1.15 12.04
C GLU A 26 12.77 2.44 11.27
N GLU A 27 13.35 2.34 10.07
CA GLU A 27 13.55 3.48 9.17
C GLU A 27 12.23 4.15 8.79
N PHE A 28 11.22 3.37 8.39
CA PHE A 28 9.90 3.89 8.04
C PHE A 28 9.26 4.68 9.20
N LYS A 29 9.29 4.11 10.42
CA LYS A 29 8.78 4.78 11.62
C LYS A 29 9.52 6.07 11.91
N MET A 30 10.84 6.06 11.79
CA MET A 30 11.68 7.23 11.96
C MET A 30 11.30 8.32 10.94
N HIS A 31 11.16 7.98 9.65
CA HIS A 31 10.73 8.93 8.61
C HIS A 31 9.34 9.50 8.87
N LYS A 32 8.40 8.66 9.32
CA LYS A 32 7.04 9.08 9.70
C LYS A 32 7.06 10.05 10.89
N ASP A 33 7.90 9.81 11.89
CA ASP A 33 8.09 10.72 13.02
C ASP A 33 8.70 12.06 12.58
N TYR A 34 9.71 12.06 11.72
CA TYR A 34 10.28 13.29 11.14
C TYR A 34 9.26 14.09 10.34
N TYR A 35 8.46 13.41 9.50
CA TYR A 35 7.41 14.04 8.71
C TYR A 35 6.35 14.70 9.60
N ASN A 36 5.96 14.04 10.70
CA ASN A 36 4.99 14.55 11.67
C ASN A 36 5.57 15.55 12.69
N GLY A 37 6.86 15.92 12.58
CA GLY A 37 7.48 16.97 13.37
C GLY A 37 8.23 16.51 14.62
N LYS A 38 8.40 15.21 14.87
CA LYS A 38 9.31 14.72 15.92
C LYS A 38 10.74 14.68 15.39
N GLN A 39 11.33 15.86 15.16
CA GLN A 39 12.63 15.98 14.49
C GLN A 39 13.80 16.19 15.45
N LEU A 40 13.53 16.68 16.65
CA LEU A 40 14.55 16.93 17.65
C LEU A 40 14.77 15.66 18.47
N PRO A 41 16.02 15.19 18.60
CA PRO A 41 16.31 14.06 19.47
C PRO A 41 16.13 14.45 20.95
N ASP A 42 15.88 13.44 21.79
CA ASP A 42 15.48 13.60 23.18
C ASP A 42 16.53 14.31 24.04
N ASP A 43 17.81 14.20 23.68
CA ASP A 43 18.93 14.88 24.34
C ASP A 43 18.85 16.41 24.12
N VAL A 44 18.57 16.84 22.90
CA VAL A 44 18.38 18.26 22.55
C VAL A 44 17.13 18.81 23.24
N LEU A 45 16.03 18.05 23.23
CA LEU A 45 14.79 18.44 23.94
C LEU A 45 15.03 18.61 25.45
N SER A 46 15.84 17.75 26.05
CA SER A 46 16.21 17.82 27.46
C SER A 46 17.02 19.09 27.76
N VAL A 47 18.03 19.40 26.95
CA VAL A 47 18.84 20.63 27.09
C VAL A 47 18.00 21.89 26.94
N LEU A 48 17.06 21.92 25.99
CA LEU A 48 16.15 23.06 25.80
C LEU A 48 15.24 23.25 27.01
N LYS A 49 14.70 22.14 27.54
CA LYS A 49 13.85 22.14 28.74
C LYS A 49 14.60 22.63 29.97
N GLU A 50 15.85 22.20 30.18
CA GLU A 50 16.72 22.69 31.25
C GLU A 50 16.96 24.20 31.17
N ARG A 51 17.09 24.73 29.95
CA ARG A 51 17.24 26.18 29.69
C ARG A 51 15.93 26.96 29.82
N GLY A 52 14.79 26.28 30.03
CA GLY A 52 13.46 26.91 30.00
C GLY A 52 13.06 27.43 28.62
N GLN A 53 13.67 26.91 27.55
CA GLN A 53 13.40 27.30 26.18
C GLN A 53 12.38 26.34 25.53
N PRO A 54 11.37 26.86 24.81
CA PRO A 54 10.48 26.00 24.03
C PRO A 54 11.24 25.41 22.83
N PRO A 55 10.96 24.15 22.43
CA PRO A 55 11.53 23.58 21.22
C PRO A 55 10.91 24.24 19.99
N ILE A 56 11.78 24.83 19.16
CA ILE A 56 11.42 25.48 17.90
C ILE A 56 12.20 24.79 16.79
N PHE A 57 11.50 24.33 15.76
CA PHE A 57 12.10 23.76 14.55
C PHE A 57 11.21 24.08 13.34
N GLU A 58 11.81 24.18 12.16
CA GLU A 58 11.08 24.32 10.90
C GLU A 58 10.93 22.94 10.26
N ASN A 59 9.69 22.47 10.08
CA ASN A 59 9.43 21.17 9.46
C ASN A 59 9.58 21.24 7.92
N ILE A 60 10.83 21.25 7.46
CA ILE A 60 11.18 21.26 6.03
C ILE A 60 10.76 19.94 5.36
N TYR A 61 10.83 18.82 6.10
CA TYR A 61 10.41 17.50 5.61
C TYR A 61 8.95 17.49 5.14
N TYR A 62 8.03 17.99 5.97
CA TYR A 62 6.62 18.12 5.63
C TYR A 62 6.40 19.03 4.41
N LYS A 63 7.13 20.16 4.34
CA LYS A 63 7.04 21.11 3.23
C LYS A 63 7.48 20.50 1.90
N ILE A 64 8.60 19.78 1.89
CA ILE A 64 9.11 19.11 0.67
C ILE A 64 8.22 17.93 0.31
N GLY A 65 7.82 17.11 1.29
CA GLY A 65 6.93 15.97 1.06
C GLY A 65 5.61 16.38 0.43
N ASN A 66 4.95 17.42 0.96
CA ASN A 66 3.70 17.92 0.38
C ASN A 66 3.89 18.56 -0.98
N LYS A 67 5.06 19.15 -1.24
CA LYS A 67 5.40 19.64 -2.58
C LYS A 67 5.46 18.47 -3.58
N ILE A 68 6.10 17.36 -3.22
CA ILE A 68 6.18 16.16 -4.07
C ILE A 68 4.78 15.57 -4.31
N ILE A 69 3.99 15.38 -3.26
CA ILE A 69 2.61 14.87 -3.37
C ILE A 69 1.77 15.81 -4.23
N GLY A 70 1.89 17.13 -4.03
CA GLY A 70 1.20 18.14 -4.84
C GLY A 70 1.57 18.08 -6.32
N PHE A 71 2.85 17.87 -6.65
CA PHE A 71 3.27 17.66 -8.04
C PHE A 71 2.68 16.38 -8.63
N LYS A 72 2.62 15.30 -7.86
CA LYS A 72 2.00 14.05 -8.29
C LYS A 72 0.50 14.24 -8.57
N LEU A 73 -0.22 14.92 -7.68
CA LEU A 73 -1.65 15.20 -7.84
C LEU A 73 -1.93 16.06 -9.09
N ALA A 74 -1.05 17.02 -9.40
CA ALA A 74 -1.16 17.82 -10.62
C ALA A 74 -0.98 16.99 -11.90
N GLY A 75 -0.10 15.97 -11.85
CA GLY A 75 0.07 15.02 -12.94
C GLY A 75 -0.96 13.89 -12.87
N LYS A 76 -2.22 14.15 -13.24
CA LYS A 76 -3.24 13.09 -13.30
C LYS A 76 -2.74 11.92 -14.18
N GLN A 77 -2.64 10.74 -13.57
CA GLN A 77 -2.20 9.51 -14.22
C GLN A 77 -3.40 8.61 -14.46
N ASP A 78 -3.69 8.33 -15.73
CA ASP A 78 -4.73 7.38 -16.13
C ASP A 78 -4.09 6.10 -16.67
N ILE A 79 -4.67 4.94 -16.33
CA ILE A 79 -4.23 3.65 -16.82
C ILE A 79 -4.91 3.38 -18.16
N LYS A 80 -4.12 3.09 -19.20
CA LYS A 80 -4.63 2.77 -20.53
C LYS A 80 -4.14 1.40 -20.99
N VAL A 81 -5.06 0.53 -21.37
CA VAL A 81 -4.74 -0.77 -21.95
C VAL A 81 -4.48 -0.58 -23.45
N VAL A 82 -3.27 -0.96 -23.88
CA VAL A 82 -2.85 -0.84 -25.28
C VAL A 82 -3.00 -2.20 -25.97
N PRO A 83 -3.78 -2.30 -27.07
CA PRO A 83 -3.94 -3.56 -27.79
C PRO A 83 -2.61 -3.98 -28.45
N ARG A 84 -2.31 -5.29 -28.41
CA ARG A 84 -1.12 -5.85 -29.07
C ARG A 84 -1.40 -6.24 -30.53
N LYS A 85 -2.63 -6.65 -30.83
CA LYS A 85 -3.11 -6.97 -32.18
C LYS A 85 -4.30 -6.10 -32.56
N GLN A 86 -4.60 -6.03 -33.86
CA GLN A 86 -5.72 -5.24 -34.37
C GLN A 86 -7.09 -5.77 -33.90
N GLU A 87 -7.23 -7.08 -33.76
CA GLU A 87 -8.44 -7.76 -33.30
C GLU A 87 -8.79 -7.42 -31.83
N ASP A 88 -7.79 -7.16 -31.00
CA ASP A 88 -7.97 -6.88 -29.57
C ASP A 88 -8.40 -5.43 -29.28
N LYS A 89 -8.53 -4.59 -30.31
CA LYS A 89 -8.79 -3.15 -30.14
C LYS A 89 -10.05 -2.87 -29.34
N ASN A 90 -11.13 -3.59 -29.60
CA ASN A 90 -12.41 -3.40 -28.91
C ASN A 90 -12.30 -3.84 -27.44
N THR A 91 -11.67 -4.99 -27.18
CA THR A 91 -11.44 -5.51 -25.83
C THR A 91 -10.56 -4.57 -25.01
N ALA A 92 -9.48 -4.05 -25.60
CA ALA A 92 -8.60 -3.11 -24.92
C ALA A 92 -9.31 -1.78 -24.56
N SER A 93 -10.22 -1.32 -25.42
CA SER A 93 -11.06 -0.15 -25.12
C SER A 93 -11.97 -0.44 -23.93
N LEU A 94 -12.71 -1.56 -23.97
CA LEU A 94 -13.60 -1.97 -22.88
C LEU A 94 -12.86 -2.11 -21.55
N MET A 95 -11.69 -2.74 -21.55
CA MET A 95 -10.87 -2.89 -20.34
C MET A 95 -10.35 -1.56 -19.81
N SER A 96 -10.01 -0.62 -20.69
CA SER A 96 -9.59 0.72 -20.28
C SER A 96 -10.75 1.49 -19.63
N ASP A 97 -11.96 1.36 -20.18
CA ASP A 97 -13.15 2.01 -19.63
C ASP A 97 -13.54 1.41 -18.26
N LEU A 98 -13.40 0.09 -18.10
CA LEU A 98 -13.63 -0.61 -16.82
C LEU A 98 -12.58 -0.22 -15.76
N LEU A 99 -11.31 -0.12 -16.13
CA LEU A 99 -10.28 0.37 -15.20
C LEU A 99 -10.58 1.82 -14.79
N LYS A 100 -11.01 2.64 -15.75
CA LYS A 100 -11.39 4.02 -15.47
C LYS A 100 -12.54 4.09 -14.47
N SER A 101 -13.59 3.26 -14.61
CA SER A 101 -14.70 3.25 -13.66
C SER A 101 -14.29 2.87 -12.24
N ILE A 102 -13.28 2.00 -12.08
CA ILE A 102 -12.73 1.65 -10.76
C ILE A 102 -11.92 2.82 -10.18
N THR A 103 -11.09 3.47 -11.01
CA THR A 103 -10.19 4.56 -10.55
C THR A 103 -10.86 5.92 -10.39
N ASP A 104 -12.02 6.15 -11.01
CA ASP A 104 -12.73 7.44 -10.96
C ASP A 104 -13.72 7.49 -9.78
N THR A 105 -13.27 6.99 -8.62
CA THR A 105 -14.03 6.97 -7.36
C THR A 105 -13.33 7.80 -6.30
N GLU A 106 -14.10 8.34 -5.36
CA GLU A 106 -13.56 9.08 -4.21
C GLU A 106 -12.76 8.16 -3.29
N GLU A 107 -13.25 6.94 -3.04
CA GLU A 107 -12.56 5.90 -2.25
C GLU A 107 -11.17 5.61 -2.83
N TYR A 108 -11.05 5.38 -4.14
CA TYR A 108 -9.75 5.20 -4.78
C TYR A 108 -8.82 6.40 -4.58
N SER A 109 -9.35 7.62 -4.62
CA SER A 109 -8.55 8.85 -4.48
C SER A 109 -8.00 9.00 -3.05
N LEU A 110 -8.79 8.64 -2.03
CA LEU A 110 -8.38 8.64 -0.63
C LEU A 110 -7.33 7.57 -0.35
N GLU A 111 -7.61 6.32 -0.73
CA GLU A 111 -6.70 5.18 -0.55
C GLU A 111 -5.36 5.43 -1.29
N LYS A 112 -5.42 6.09 -2.45
CA LYS A 112 -4.23 6.51 -3.19
C LYS A 112 -3.42 7.58 -2.47
N HIS A 113 -4.09 8.54 -1.85
CA HIS A 113 -3.41 9.59 -1.11
C HIS A 113 -2.64 9.01 0.08
N ASP A 114 -3.27 8.14 0.85
CA ASP A 114 -2.65 7.50 2.01
C ASP A 114 -1.48 6.61 1.58
N CYS A 115 -1.66 5.82 0.52
CA CYS A 115 -0.57 5.03 -0.03
C CYS A 115 0.58 5.90 -0.57
N ASP A 116 0.31 7.08 -1.11
CA ASP A 116 1.35 7.99 -1.61
C ASP A 116 2.19 8.59 -0.48
N ILE A 117 1.58 8.85 0.67
CA ILE A 117 2.30 9.27 1.86
C ILE A 117 3.21 8.14 2.34
N ASP A 118 2.67 6.93 2.46
CA ASP A 118 3.47 5.76 2.86
C ASP A 118 4.60 5.47 1.86
N LEU A 119 4.33 5.58 0.55
CA LEU A 119 5.33 5.43 -0.50
C LEU A 119 6.43 6.50 -0.44
N LEU A 120 6.08 7.75 -0.11
CA LEU A 120 7.05 8.82 0.08
C LEU A 120 8.00 8.53 1.25
N LEU A 121 7.51 7.85 2.29
CA LEU A 121 8.26 7.53 3.50
C LEU A 121 9.02 6.20 3.39
N GLY A 122 8.61 5.29 2.51
CA GLY A 122 9.37 4.08 2.20
C GLY A 122 8.70 3.14 1.20
N LEU A 123 7.51 2.63 1.52
CA LEU A 123 6.80 1.62 0.73
C LEU A 123 5.32 1.97 0.66
N GLY A 124 4.69 1.76 -0.48
CA GLY A 124 3.23 1.87 -0.62
C GLY A 124 2.66 0.52 -1.02
N VAL A 125 1.64 0.04 -0.30
CA VAL A 125 1.05 -1.29 -0.51
C VAL A 125 -0.44 -1.16 -0.82
N TRP A 126 -0.87 -1.81 -1.88
CA TRP A 126 -2.28 -1.90 -2.26
C TRP A 126 -2.73 -3.35 -2.30
N GLU A 127 -3.95 -3.58 -1.85
CA GLU A 127 -4.67 -4.84 -2.00
C GLU A 127 -5.85 -4.66 -2.96
N VAL A 128 -6.05 -5.62 -3.85
CA VAL A 128 -7.23 -5.67 -4.74
C VAL A 128 -8.32 -6.45 -4.02
N CYS A 129 -9.41 -5.77 -3.72
CA CYS A 129 -10.54 -6.32 -2.98
C CYS A 129 -11.79 -6.40 -3.87
N ILE A 130 -12.67 -7.33 -3.54
CA ILE A 130 -13.96 -7.51 -4.22
C ILE A 130 -15.06 -7.50 -3.17
N ARG A 131 -16.03 -6.59 -3.30
CA ARG A 131 -17.20 -6.49 -2.43
C ARG A 131 -18.44 -6.95 -3.19
N GLU A 132 -19.32 -7.70 -2.52
CA GLU A 132 -20.65 -8.02 -3.04
C GLU A 132 -21.63 -6.92 -2.62
N LEU A 133 -22.37 -6.38 -3.57
CA LEU A 133 -23.42 -5.38 -3.35
C LEU A 133 -24.76 -6.08 -3.08
N GLU A 134 -25.67 -5.36 -2.42
CA GLU A 134 -27.02 -5.87 -2.14
C GLU A 134 -27.93 -5.86 -3.38
N GLU A 135 -27.57 -5.06 -4.39
CA GLU A 135 -28.30 -4.96 -5.65
C GLU A 135 -28.08 -6.21 -6.52
N GLU A 136 -29.16 -6.69 -7.12
CA GLU A 136 -29.15 -7.85 -8.02
C GLU A 136 -29.37 -7.41 -9.47
N ASP A 137 -28.62 -8.03 -10.38
CA ASP A 137 -28.84 -7.91 -11.81
C ASP A 137 -30.22 -8.46 -12.20
N SER A 138 -30.69 -8.10 -13.40
CA SER A 138 -31.90 -8.67 -14.03
C SER A 138 -31.93 -10.21 -14.14
N VAL A 139 -30.82 -10.88 -13.84
CA VAL A 139 -30.63 -12.35 -13.84
C VAL A 139 -30.61 -12.94 -12.41
N GLY A 140 -30.78 -12.12 -11.36
CA GLY A 140 -30.78 -12.53 -9.95
C GLY A 140 -29.39 -12.84 -9.39
N VAL A 141 -28.33 -12.28 -9.99
CA VAL A 141 -26.95 -12.38 -9.51
C VAL A 141 -26.59 -11.08 -8.80
N LYS A 142 -26.05 -11.19 -7.59
CA LYS A 142 -25.58 -10.02 -6.84
C LYS A 142 -24.45 -9.31 -7.58
N LEU A 143 -24.55 -7.98 -7.66
CA LEU A 143 -23.52 -7.15 -8.24
C LEU A 143 -22.23 -7.24 -7.41
N ARG A 144 -21.10 -7.13 -8.09
CA ARG A 144 -19.77 -7.15 -7.48
C ARG A 144 -19.00 -5.93 -7.90
N GLU A 145 -18.36 -5.31 -6.92
CA GLU A 145 -17.51 -4.15 -7.11
C GLU A 145 -16.06 -4.53 -6.82
N VAL A 146 -15.15 -4.12 -7.70
CA VAL A 146 -13.71 -4.22 -7.48
C VAL A 146 -13.23 -2.89 -6.95
N PHE A 147 -12.58 -2.89 -5.80
CA PHE A 147 -11.99 -1.71 -5.20
C PHE A 147 -10.55 -1.99 -4.77
N LEU A 148 -9.79 -0.92 -4.57
CA LEU A 148 -8.39 -1.00 -4.21
C LEU A 148 -8.23 -0.37 -2.83
N LYS A 149 -7.58 -1.09 -1.92
CA LYS A 149 -7.41 -0.68 -0.52
C LYS A 149 -5.93 -0.54 -0.19
N HIS A 150 -5.55 0.55 0.46
CA HIS A 150 -4.22 0.75 1.01
C HIS A 150 -4.03 -0.10 2.28
N ILE A 151 -2.91 -0.80 2.33
CA ILE A 151 -2.47 -1.52 3.53
C ILE A 151 -1.33 -0.71 4.16
N PRO A 152 -1.46 -0.27 5.42
CA PRO A 152 -0.40 0.45 6.11
C PRO A 152 0.90 -0.33 6.08
N THR A 153 1.99 0.36 5.79
CA THR A 153 3.32 -0.24 5.62
C THR A 153 3.75 -1.06 6.84
N GLU A 154 3.37 -0.64 8.05
CA GLU A 154 3.75 -1.34 9.29
C GLU A 154 3.08 -2.72 9.43
N SER A 155 2.01 -2.98 8.67
CA SER A 155 1.28 -4.24 8.69
C SER A 155 1.72 -5.22 7.60
N PHE A 156 2.61 -4.80 6.70
CA PHE A 156 3.07 -5.60 5.56
C PHE A 156 4.50 -6.08 5.78
N LEU A 157 4.73 -7.38 5.57
CA LEU A 157 6.05 -8.00 5.61
C LEU A 157 6.33 -8.62 4.25
N PHE A 158 7.46 -8.27 3.64
CA PHE A 158 7.88 -8.89 2.39
C PHE A 158 8.71 -10.16 2.67
N ASP A 159 8.57 -11.14 1.78
CA ASP A 159 9.39 -12.35 1.77
C ASP A 159 10.87 -12.00 1.50
N PRO A 160 11.80 -12.35 2.41
CA PRO A 160 13.24 -12.06 2.27
C PRO A 160 13.88 -12.67 1.02
N THR A 161 13.29 -13.77 0.51
CA THR A 161 13.84 -14.51 -0.64
C THR A 161 13.35 -13.99 -1.98
N SER A 162 12.53 -12.93 -1.99
CA SER A 162 12.01 -12.33 -3.21
C SER A 162 13.08 -11.51 -3.94
N LEU A 163 13.59 -12.04 -5.05
CA LEU A 163 14.71 -11.47 -5.80
C LEU A 163 14.32 -10.49 -6.92
N LYS A 164 13.03 -10.34 -7.25
CA LYS A 164 12.56 -9.51 -8.38
C LYS A 164 11.72 -8.34 -7.91
N SER A 165 11.99 -7.15 -8.47
CA SER A 165 11.17 -5.95 -8.29
C SER A 165 9.73 -6.09 -8.83
N HIS A 166 9.47 -7.12 -9.64
CA HIS A 166 8.13 -7.49 -10.09
C HIS A 166 7.73 -8.77 -9.38
N SER A 167 7.20 -8.58 -8.20
CA SER A 167 6.81 -9.65 -7.31
C SER A 167 5.43 -10.20 -7.62
N ASN A 168 5.26 -10.79 -8.80
CA ASN A 168 4.12 -11.69 -9.03
C ASN A 168 4.23 -12.96 -8.15
N ASN A 169 5.37 -13.18 -7.49
CA ASN A 169 5.62 -14.32 -6.61
C ASN A 169 5.33 -14.06 -5.12
N PHE A 170 5.07 -12.82 -4.67
CA PHE A 170 4.65 -12.59 -3.26
C PHE A 170 3.28 -13.24 -2.97
N ALA A 171 2.46 -13.33 -4.01
CA ALA A 171 1.09 -13.81 -3.98
C ALA A 171 0.98 -15.35 -3.93
N GLU A 172 1.77 -16.07 -4.72
CA GLU A 172 1.53 -17.51 -4.92
C GLU A 172 1.71 -18.37 -3.65
N ASN A 173 2.56 -17.93 -2.71
CA ASN A 173 2.77 -18.63 -1.44
C ASN A 173 1.72 -18.30 -0.36
N ILE A 174 1.01 -17.18 -0.47
CA ILE A 174 -0.04 -16.77 0.49
C ILE A 174 -1.44 -17.18 0.00
N TYR A 175 -1.70 -17.16 -1.30
CA TYR A 175 -3.05 -17.42 -1.86
C TYR A 175 -3.40 -18.90 -2.08
N ASN A 176 -2.51 -19.85 -1.76
CA ASN A 176 -2.83 -21.29 -1.86
C ASN A 176 -3.53 -21.85 -0.60
N THR A 177 -3.70 -21.04 0.45
CA THR A 177 -4.51 -21.35 1.63
C THR A 177 -5.87 -20.66 1.52
N LYS A 178 -6.86 -21.38 1.00
CA LYS A 178 -8.29 -20.99 0.90
C LYS A 178 -9.00 -20.76 2.26
N GLU A 179 -8.28 -20.52 3.35
CA GLU A 179 -8.82 -20.42 4.71
C GLU A 179 -8.23 -19.25 5.51
N PHE A 180 -7.86 -18.15 4.86
CA PHE A 180 -7.85 -16.88 5.59
C PHE A 180 -9.28 -16.38 5.71
N PRO A 181 -9.71 -15.86 6.88
CA PRO A 181 -11.00 -15.17 6.97
C PRO A 181 -11.00 -14.14 5.86
N GLN A 182 -12.10 -14.06 5.10
CA GLN A 182 -12.25 -13.05 4.06
C GLN A 182 -11.81 -11.72 4.66
N ARG A 183 -10.62 -11.24 4.28
CA ARG A 183 -10.22 -9.86 4.58
C ARG A 183 -10.85 -9.03 3.46
N CYS A 184 -12.16 -8.90 3.61
CA CYS A 184 -13.14 -7.99 3.03
C CYS A 184 -14.31 -8.03 4.02
#